data_AF-A0A8B9B229-F1
#
_entry.id   AF-A0A8B9B229-F1
#
_cell.length_a   1.000
_cell.length_b   1.000
_cell.length_c   1.000
_cell.angle_alpha   90.00
_cell.angle_beta   90.00
_cell.angle_gamma   90.00
#
_symmetry.space_group_name_H-M   'P 1'
#
loop_
_entity.id
_entity.type
_entity.pdbx_description
1 polymer ?
#
loop_
_entity_poly.entity_id
_entity_poly.type
_entity_poly.pdbx_seq_one_letter_code
_entity_poly.pdbx_strand_id
1 'polypeptide(L)'
;MFLVVFQQMRQANVKPNSVTASSHLTSPSIGRSIHSYITTNEIKLDVALGTALVNMYAKCGHIEEAFQVFESMEDRNLQSWTIMISGFAAHGHRKEAITLFSQMEASGLKPDSTSFSMILSACSHLGMVDEGWHYFSKMVDVYNIQPTIEHYGCMVDLFGRAGLVDTAFEFIKNMPIAPNSVILRSFLGACRKNGKITAVDGELYQLMKLLLREEPDLGANYVLAANMSASSDKWSDAAKLHGSISERGLKKVAGCSWVEVHGRSVEWKEMEIGG
;
A
#
# COMPACT_ATOMS: atom_id res chain seq x y z
N MET A 1 -14.26 5.95 -26.44
CA MET A 1 -13.18 6.84 -26.93
C MET A 1 -11.83 6.11 -27.03
N PHE A 2 -11.43 5.31 -26.04
CA PHE A 2 -10.08 4.68 -25.99
C PHE A 2 -9.84 3.51 -26.97
N LEU A 3 -10.84 2.66 -27.26
CA LEU A 3 -10.76 1.65 -28.33
C LEU A 3 -10.54 2.27 -29.72
N VAL A 4 -11.00 3.51 -29.90
CA VAL A 4 -10.88 4.24 -31.18
C VAL A 4 -9.43 4.63 -31.44
N VAL A 5 -8.66 5.00 -30.40
CA VAL A 5 -7.25 5.39 -30.56
C VAL A 5 -6.40 4.21 -31.01
N PHE A 6 -6.55 3.03 -30.38
CA PHE A 6 -5.82 1.83 -30.81
C PHE A 6 -6.28 1.33 -32.18
N GLN A 7 -7.58 1.40 -32.50
CA GLN A 7 -8.09 1.08 -33.85
C GLN A 7 -7.55 2.06 -34.91
N GLN A 8 -7.48 3.36 -34.61
CA GLN A 8 -6.91 4.37 -35.50
C GLN A 8 -5.41 4.16 -35.68
N MET A 9 -4.66 3.80 -34.63
CA MET A 9 -3.25 3.43 -34.75
C MET A 9 -3.05 2.22 -35.66
N ARG A 10 -3.89 1.19 -35.53
CA ARG A 10 -3.88 0.01 -36.42
C ARG A 10 -4.19 0.39 -37.87
N GLN A 11 -5.18 1.25 -38.10
CA GLN A 11 -5.55 1.72 -39.44
C GLN A 11 -4.48 2.62 -40.06
N ALA A 12 -3.74 3.38 -39.25
CA ALA A 12 -2.66 4.26 -39.67
C ALA A 12 -1.28 3.58 -39.72
N ASN A 13 -1.21 2.26 -39.45
CA ASN A 13 0.03 1.48 -39.37
C ASN A 13 1.08 2.05 -38.38
N VAL A 14 0.60 2.68 -37.30
CA VAL A 14 1.45 3.23 -36.24
C VAL A 14 1.66 2.17 -35.17
N LYS A 15 2.94 1.83 -34.90
CA LYS A 15 3.30 0.84 -33.88
C LYS A 15 2.96 1.36 -32.47
N PRO A 16 2.41 0.50 -31.58
CA PRO A 16 2.19 0.87 -30.17
C PRO A 16 3.51 1.25 -29.48
N ASN A 17 3.44 2.23 -28.59
CA ASN A 17 4.57 2.62 -27.74
C ASN A 17 4.17 2.69 -26.26
N SER A 18 5.11 3.04 -25.40
CA SER A 18 4.89 3.12 -23.94
C SER A 18 3.74 4.07 -23.56
N VAL A 19 3.52 5.15 -24.31
CA VAL A 19 2.41 6.10 -24.09
C VAL A 19 1.07 5.47 -24.43
N THR A 20 0.99 4.69 -25.51
CA THR A 20 -0.22 3.91 -25.83
C THR A 20 -0.56 2.95 -24.70
N ALA A 21 0.39 2.17 -24.19
CA ALA A 21 0.14 1.22 -23.09
C ALA A 21 -0.19 1.94 -21.77
N SER A 22 0.55 3.02 -21.45
CA SER A 22 0.35 3.80 -20.21
C SER A 22 -0.93 4.62 -20.20
N SER A 23 -1.46 5.01 -21.36
CA SER A 23 -2.78 5.67 -21.45
C SER A 23 -3.95 4.72 -21.20
N HIS A 24 -3.69 3.41 -21.10
CA HIS A 24 -4.70 2.35 -20.98
C HIS A 24 -4.50 1.46 -19.74
N LEU A 25 -3.86 1.97 -18.70
CA LEU A 25 -3.51 1.26 -17.45
C LEU A 25 -4.68 0.62 -16.69
N THR A 26 -5.94 0.93 -17.03
CA THR A 26 -7.15 0.48 -16.33
C THR A 26 -8.06 -0.45 -17.15
N SER A 27 -7.65 -0.84 -18.37
CA SER A 27 -8.48 -1.67 -19.24
C SER A 27 -7.79 -2.98 -19.65
N PRO A 28 -8.12 -4.11 -19.00
CA PRO A 28 -7.52 -5.41 -19.30
C PRO A 28 -7.74 -5.86 -20.74
N SER A 29 -8.91 -5.53 -21.32
CA SER A 29 -9.26 -5.91 -22.70
C SER A 29 -8.42 -5.17 -23.74
N ILE A 30 -8.14 -3.88 -23.51
CA ILE A 30 -7.25 -3.10 -24.36
C ILE A 30 -5.81 -3.57 -24.20
N GLY A 31 -5.38 -3.83 -22.97
CA GLY A 31 -4.08 -4.42 -22.67
C GLY A 31 -3.80 -5.70 -23.44
N ARG A 32 -4.74 -6.67 -23.37
CA ARG A 32 -4.67 -7.92 -24.15
C ARG A 32 -4.66 -7.68 -25.65
N SER A 33 -5.41 -6.69 -26.15
CA SER A 33 -5.44 -6.35 -27.58
C SER A 33 -4.10 -5.77 -28.06
N ILE A 34 -3.47 -4.90 -27.26
CA ILE A 34 -2.14 -4.35 -27.53
C ILE A 34 -1.09 -5.46 -27.48
N HIS A 35 -1.10 -6.28 -26.42
CA HIS A 35 -0.16 -7.39 -26.26
C HIS A 35 -0.29 -8.39 -27.42
N SER A 36 -1.51 -8.81 -27.76
CA SER A 36 -1.76 -9.70 -28.91
C SER A 36 -1.26 -9.11 -30.23
N TYR A 37 -1.45 -7.80 -30.46
CA TYR A 37 -0.93 -7.13 -31.65
C TYR A 37 0.61 -7.13 -31.67
N ILE A 38 1.27 -6.87 -30.54
CA ILE A 38 2.72 -6.91 -30.42
C ILE A 38 3.24 -8.31 -30.76
N THR A 39 2.67 -9.36 -30.16
CA THR A 39 3.07 -10.75 -30.40
C THR A 39 2.83 -11.17 -31.85
N THR A 40 1.65 -10.86 -32.42
CA THR A 40 1.28 -11.27 -33.78
C THR A 40 2.14 -10.61 -34.85
N ASN A 41 2.66 -9.41 -34.59
CA ASN A 41 3.49 -8.65 -35.53
C ASN A 41 4.98 -8.71 -35.17
N GLU A 42 5.39 -9.61 -34.27
CA GLU A 42 6.78 -9.80 -33.83
C GLU A 42 7.46 -8.47 -33.43
N ILE A 43 6.70 -7.57 -32.80
CA ILE A 43 7.21 -6.28 -32.37
C ILE A 43 8.07 -6.51 -31.12
N LYS A 44 9.36 -6.23 -31.23
CA LYS A 44 10.27 -6.28 -30.08
C LYS A 44 9.79 -5.35 -28.98
N LEU A 45 9.67 -5.88 -27.76
CA LEU A 45 9.39 -5.10 -26.57
C LEU A 45 10.66 -4.35 -26.16
N ASP A 46 10.68 -3.03 -26.38
CA ASP A 46 11.65 -2.19 -25.68
C ASP A 46 11.28 -2.09 -24.18
N VAL A 47 12.24 -1.67 -23.37
CA VAL A 47 12.08 -1.60 -21.91
C VAL A 47 10.87 -0.74 -21.53
N ALA A 48 10.60 0.36 -22.23
CA ALA A 48 9.54 1.29 -21.89
C ALA A 48 8.15 0.69 -22.18
N LEU A 49 7.98 0.06 -23.34
CA LEU A 49 6.74 -0.61 -23.72
C LEU A 49 6.48 -1.84 -22.83
N GLY A 50 7.52 -2.66 -22.59
CA GLY A 50 7.44 -3.80 -21.68
C GLY A 50 7.01 -3.38 -20.27
N THR A 51 7.69 -2.37 -19.70
CA THR A 51 7.36 -1.82 -18.37
C THR A 51 5.91 -1.32 -18.30
N ALA A 52 5.42 -0.65 -19.35
CA ALA A 52 4.05 -0.14 -19.40
C ALA A 52 3.01 -1.27 -19.44
N LEU A 53 3.27 -2.35 -20.18
CA LEU A 53 2.40 -3.54 -20.23
C LEU A 53 2.38 -4.28 -18.89
N VAL A 54 3.54 -4.49 -18.26
CA VAL A 54 3.64 -5.10 -16.92
C VAL A 54 2.80 -4.30 -15.92
N ASN A 55 2.96 -2.97 -15.90
CA ASN A 55 2.21 -2.09 -15.02
C ASN A 55 0.69 -2.17 -15.24
N MET A 56 0.27 -2.18 -16.51
CA MET A 56 -1.14 -2.29 -16.88
C MET A 56 -1.75 -3.61 -16.39
N TYR A 57 -1.09 -4.74 -16.67
CA TYR A 57 -1.57 -6.05 -16.24
C TYR A 57 -1.62 -6.18 -14.71
N ALA A 58 -0.55 -5.76 -14.01
CA ALA A 58 -0.48 -5.82 -12.56
C ALA A 58 -1.59 -4.99 -11.88
N LYS A 59 -1.86 -3.77 -12.37
CA LYS A 59 -2.94 -2.91 -11.87
C LYS A 59 -4.34 -3.46 -12.16
N CYS A 60 -4.47 -4.24 -13.22
CA CYS A 60 -5.71 -4.90 -13.60
C CYS A 60 -5.98 -6.21 -12.85
N GLY A 61 -5.11 -6.63 -11.93
CA GLY A 61 -5.24 -7.90 -11.22
C GLY A 61 -4.83 -9.14 -12.01
N HIS A 62 -4.14 -8.94 -13.14
CA HIS A 62 -3.67 -9.98 -14.03
C HIS A 62 -2.17 -10.20 -13.82
N ILE A 63 -1.80 -10.65 -12.62
CA ILE A 63 -0.39 -10.64 -12.18
C ILE A 63 0.45 -11.69 -12.92
N GLU A 64 -0.13 -12.82 -13.29
CA GLU A 64 0.51 -13.86 -14.08
C GLU A 64 0.83 -13.36 -15.50
N GLU A 65 -0.11 -12.66 -16.15
CA GLU A 65 0.15 -12.05 -17.46
C GLU A 65 1.18 -10.93 -17.38
N ALA A 66 1.19 -10.16 -16.28
CA ALA A 66 2.24 -9.17 -16.04
C ALA A 66 3.62 -9.84 -15.94
N PHE A 67 3.72 -10.97 -15.24
CA PHE A 67 4.95 -11.71 -15.08
C PHE A 67 5.43 -12.34 -16.40
N GLN A 68 4.52 -12.88 -17.22
CA GLN A 68 4.86 -13.39 -18.56
C GLN A 68 5.48 -12.31 -19.45
N VAL A 69 4.89 -11.10 -19.47
CA VAL A 69 5.47 -9.96 -20.20
C VAL A 69 6.85 -9.65 -19.64
N PHE A 70 6.98 -9.54 -18.31
CA PHE A 70 8.25 -9.26 -17.66
C PHE A 70 9.34 -10.29 -18.02
N GLU A 71 9.02 -11.58 -18.02
CA GLU A 71 9.95 -12.65 -18.40
C GLU A 71 10.34 -12.61 -19.88
N SER A 72 9.42 -12.21 -20.77
CA SER A 72 9.71 -12.05 -22.20
C SER A 72 10.56 -10.82 -22.57
N MET A 73 10.76 -9.86 -21.65
CA MET A 73 11.60 -8.69 -21.90
C MET A 73 13.07 -9.10 -21.96
N GLU A 74 13.76 -8.74 -23.05
CA GLU A 74 15.20 -8.94 -23.20
C GLU A 74 16.00 -8.07 -22.23
N ASP A 75 15.60 -6.79 -22.11
CA ASP A 75 16.21 -5.82 -21.21
C ASP A 75 15.21 -5.41 -20.12
N ARG A 76 15.68 -5.31 -18.88
CA ARG A 76 14.88 -4.89 -17.72
C ARG A 76 15.62 -3.83 -16.93
N ASN A 77 14.93 -2.77 -16.57
CA ASN A 77 15.49 -1.69 -15.75
C ASN A 77 14.91 -1.74 -14.33
N LEU A 78 15.45 -0.91 -13.44
CA LEU A 78 15.00 -0.85 -12.04
C LEU A 78 13.47 -0.63 -11.92
N GLN A 79 12.88 0.14 -12.83
CA GLN A 79 11.45 0.42 -12.83
C GLN A 79 10.62 -0.84 -13.14
N SER A 80 10.98 -1.63 -14.15
CA SER A 80 10.25 -2.86 -14.49
C SER A 80 10.31 -3.88 -13.35
N TRP A 81 11.47 -4.03 -12.71
CA TRP A 81 11.62 -4.87 -11.51
C TRP A 81 10.76 -4.38 -10.35
N THR A 82 10.80 -3.09 -10.04
CA THR A 82 10.06 -2.50 -8.92
C THR A 82 8.54 -2.64 -9.11
N ILE A 83 8.04 -2.45 -10.34
CA ILE A 83 6.61 -2.66 -10.65
C ILE A 83 6.22 -4.12 -10.46
N MET A 84 7.05 -5.07 -10.92
CA MET A 84 6.74 -6.49 -10.78
C MET A 84 6.75 -6.94 -9.31
N ILE A 85 7.73 -6.49 -8.52
CA ILE A 85 7.82 -6.74 -7.07
C ILE A 85 6.58 -6.17 -6.36
N SER A 86 6.21 -4.92 -6.67
CA SER A 86 5.02 -4.26 -6.14
C SER A 86 3.74 -5.03 -6.48
N GLY A 87 3.61 -5.47 -7.74
CA GLY A 87 2.47 -6.26 -8.20
C GLY A 87 2.32 -7.55 -7.39
N PHE A 88 3.39 -8.33 -7.27
CA PHE A 88 3.34 -9.56 -6.48
C PHE A 88 3.06 -9.30 -4.99
N ALA A 89 3.62 -8.24 -4.40
CA ALA A 89 3.34 -7.84 -3.02
C ALA A 89 1.86 -7.49 -2.80
N ALA A 90 1.25 -6.75 -3.74
CA ALA A 90 -0.14 -6.34 -3.70
C ALA A 90 -1.13 -7.51 -3.88
N HIS A 91 -0.75 -8.52 -4.68
CA HIS A 91 -1.56 -9.71 -4.97
C HIS A 91 -1.27 -10.90 -4.03
N GLY A 92 -0.50 -10.71 -2.97
CA GLY A 92 -0.26 -11.73 -1.93
C GLY A 92 0.84 -12.76 -2.25
N HIS A 93 1.51 -12.63 -3.39
CA HIS A 93 2.62 -13.46 -3.88
C HIS A 93 3.97 -13.00 -3.33
N ARG A 94 4.09 -13.00 -2.00
CA ARG A 94 5.19 -12.29 -1.33
C ARG A 94 6.53 -13.02 -1.40
N LYS A 95 6.52 -14.36 -1.52
CA LYS A 95 7.76 -15.14 -1.72
C LYS A 95 8.37 -14.84 -3.09
N GLU A 96 7.51 -14.68 -4.08
CA GLU A 96 7.84 -14.28 -5.44
C GLU A 96 8.39 -12.86 -5.45
N ALA A 97 7.79 -11.93 -4.70
CA ALA A 97 8.31 -10.57 -4.52
C ALA A 97 9.74 -10.54 -3.92
N ILE A 98 9.99 -11.35 -2.87
CA ILE A 98 11.33 -11.49 -2.25
C ILE A 98 12.34 -12.12 -3.22
N THR A 99 11.91 -13.16 -3.94
CA THR A 99 12.74 -13.83 -4.93
C THR A 99 13.14 -12.87 -6.05
N LEU A 100 12.19 -12.08 -6.55
CA LEU A 100 12.45 -11.06 -7.56
C LEU A 100 13.37 -9.95 -7.07
N PHE A 101 13.21 -9.50 -5.83
CA PHE A 101 14.14 -8.50 -5.26
C PHE A 101 15.57 -9.05 -5.24
N SER A 102 15.74 -10.31 -4.83
CA SER A 102 17.05 -10.98 -4.84
C SER A 102 17.63 -11.13 -6.25
N GLN A 103 16.78 -11.48 -7.24
CA GLN A 103 17.18 -11.56 -8.64
C GLN A 103 17.55 -10.20 -9.24
N MET A 104 16.83 -9.14 -8.85
CA MET A 104 17.15 -7.76 -9.23
C MET A 104 18.56 -7.40 -8.75
N GLU A 105 18.88 -7.68 -7.49
CA GLU A 105 20.23 -7.47 -6.95
C GLU A 105 21.29 -8.32 -7.70
N ALA A 106 20.99 -9.60 -7.94
CA ALA A 106 21.89 -10.50 -8.66
C ALA A 106 22.13 -10.08 -10.12
N SER A 107 21.19 -9.34 -10.73
CA SER A 107 21.35 -8.74 -12.06
C SER A 107 22.27 -7.52 -12.09
N GLY A 108 22.82 -7.11 -10.93
CA GLY A 108 23.71 -5.96 -10.81
C GLY A 108 22.98 -4.62 -10.70
N LEU A 109 21.64 -4.63 -10.67
CA LEU A 109 20.85 -3.43 -10.44
C LEU A 109 20.89 -3.05 -8.96
N LYS A 110 21.15 -1.77 -8.69
CA LYS A 110 21.09 -1.22 -7.33
C LYS A 110 19.64 -0.88 -7.00
N PRO A 111 19.03 -1.49 -5.96
CA PRO A 111 17.74 -1.08 -5.45
C PRO A 111 17.74 0.40 -5.06
N ASP A 112 16.62 1.08 -5.26
CA ASP A 112 16.41 2.45 -4.77
C ASP A 112 15.41 2.49 -3.60
N SER A 113 15.14 3.70 -3.12
CA SER A 113 14.13 4.00 -2.11
C SER A 113 12.76 3.38 -2.43
N THR A 114 12.36 3.35 -3.70
CA THR A 114 11.06 2.79 -4.10
C THR A 114 11.10 1.26 -4.02
N SER A 115 12.18 0.64 -4.50
CA SER A 115 12.38 -0.81 -4.41
C SER A 115 12.32 -1.30 -2.95
N PHE A 116 12.94 -0.56 -2.02
CA PHE A 116 12.89 -0.89 -0.60
C PHE A 116 11.49 -0.70 0.01
N SER A 117 10.78 0.37 -0.36
CA SER A 117 9.38 0.54 0.07
C SER A 117 8.49 -0.64 -0.36
N MET A 118 8.69 -1.16 -1.58
CA MET A 118 7.91 -2.31 -2.07
C MET A 118 8.21 -3.61 -1.33
N ILE A 119 9.48 -3.91 -1.06
CA ILE A 119 9.84 -5.14 -0.35
C ILE A 119 9.42 -5.09 1.12
N LEU A 120 9.54 -3.94 1.79
CA LEU A 120 9.07 -3.77 3.17
C LEU A 120 7.55 -3.90 3.28
N SER A 121 6.81 -3.35 2.32
CA SER A 121 5.35 -3.55 2.24
C SER A 121 4.99 -5.03 2.06
N ALA A 122 5.74 -5.77 1.23
CA ALA A 122 5.56 -7.22 1.07
C ALA A 122 5.79 -7.98 2.39
N CYS A 123 6.83 -7.62 3.16
CA CYS A 123 7.10 -8.19 4.48
C CYS A 123 5.95 -7.92 5.46
N SER A 124 5.42 -6.68 5.48
CA SER A 124 4.32 -6.29 6.36
C SER A 124 3.09 -7.18 6.22
N HIS A 125 2.69 -7.48 4.99
CA HIS A 125 1.50 -8.30 4.71
C HIS A 125 1.61 -9.76 5.20
N LEU A 126 2.79 -10.25 5.59
CA LEU A 126 2.99 -11.59 6.17
C LEU A 126 3.37 -11.60 7.64
N GLY A 127 3.64 -10.43 8.24
CA GLY A 127 4.27 -10.42 9.55
C GLY A 127 5.69 -10.99 9.53
N MET A 128 6.40 -10.88 8.39
CA MET A 128 7.81 -11.31 8.26
C MET A 128 8.73 -10.26 8.89
N VAL A 129 8.75 -10.25 10.23
CA VAL A 129 9.44 -9.23 11.02
C VAL A 129 10.95 -9.26 10.77
N ASP A 130 11.55 -10.45 10.78
CA ASP A 130 12.99 -10.61 10.62
C ASP A 130 13.46 -10.15 9.23
N GLU A 131 12.75 -10.54 8.17
CA GLU A 131 13.06 -10.08 6.80
C GLU A 131 12.81 -8.59 6.62
N GLY A 132 11.73 -8.05 7.21
CA GLY A 132 11.49 -6.60 7.19
C GLY A 132 12.64 -5.84 7.84
N TRP A 133 13.12 -6.30 9.00
CA TRP A 133 14.27 -5.70 9.68
C TRP A 133 15.57 -5.84 8.88
N HIS A 134 15.76 -6.99 8.26
CA HIS A 134 16.89 -7.25 7.37
C HIS A 134 16.92 -6.25 6.21
N TYR A 135 15.81 -6.07 5.49
CA TYR A 135 15.76 -5.14 4.36
C TYR A 135 15.86 -3.68 4.79
N PHE A 136 15.21 -3.30 5.90
CA PHE A 136 15.31 -1.94 6.44
C PHE A 136 16.75 -1.58 6.82
N SER A 137 17.47 -2.51 7.46
CA SER A 137 18.88 -2.31 7.82
C SER A 137 19.78 -2.32 6.58
N LYS A 138 19.56 -3.27 5.66
CA LYS A 138 20.32 -3.38 4.39
C LYS A 138 20.22 -2.09 3.57
N MET A 139 19.05 -1.47 3.52
CA MET A 139 18.83 -0.18 2.85
C MET A 139 19.79 0.90 3.37
N VAL A 140 19.97 1.00 4.69
CA VAL A 140 20.83 2.00 5.34
C VAL A 140 22.29 1.59 5.25
N ASP A 141 22.62 0.38 5.70
CA ASP A 141 24.01 -0.04 5.94
C ASP A 141 24.76 -0.39 4.65
N VAL A 142 24.06 -0.99 3.69
CA VAL A 142 24.68 -1.48 2.44
C VAL A 142 24.47 -0.50 1.30
N TYR A 143 23.26 0.06 1.18
CA TYR A 143 22.91 0.95 0.08
C TYR A 143 22.99 2.43 0.41
N ASN A 144 23.21 2.79 1.68
CA ASN A 144 23.27 4.18 2.15
C ASN A 144 22.04 5.01 1.73
N ILE A 145 20.87 4.37 1.71
CA ILE A 145 19.59 5.00 1.41
C ILE A 145 18.97 5.43 2.74
N GLN A 146 18.69 6.73 2.85
CA GLN A 146 18.03 7.28 4.04
C GLN A 146 16.56 6.86 4.06
N PRO A 147 16.06 6.32 5.19
CA PRO A 147 14.66 5.93 5.28
C PRO A 147 13.71 7.13 5.14
N THR A 148 12.70 6.99 4.28
CA THR A 148 11.61 7.95 4.11
C THR A 148 10.40 7.58 4.98
N ILE A 149 9.39 8.47 5.04
CA ILE A 149 8.17 8.24 5.81
C ILE A 149 7.42 6.97 5.37
N GLU A 150 7.49 6.61 4.09
CA GLU A 150 6.92 5.37 3.55
C GLU A 150 7.58 4.12 4.12
N HIS A 151 8.92 4.13 4.27
CA HIS A 151 9.65 3.01 4.87
C HIS A 151 9.26 2.82 6.33
N TYR A 152 9.26 3.91 7.11
CA TYR A 152 8.82 3.87 8.50
C TYR A 152 7.38 3.37 8.62
N GLY A 153 6.49 3.82 7.73
CA GLY A 153 5.11 3.34 7.68
C GLY A 153 4.99 1.84 7.41
N CYS A 154 5.80 1.30 6.49
CA CYS A 154 5.83 -0.14 6.24
C CYS A 154 6.29 -0.93 7.47
N MET A 155 7.31 -0.44 8.20
CA MET A 155 7.79 -1.09 9.42
C MET A 155 6.78 -1.04 10.56
N VAL A 156 6.12 0.10 10.77
CA VAL A 156 5.07 0.23 11.79
C VAL A 156 3.87 -0.67 11.48
N ASP A 157 3.45 -0.73 10.22
CA ASP A 157 2.40 -1.64 9.77
C ASP A 157 2.80 -3.12 9.98
N LEU A 158 4.05 -3.47 9.67
CA LEU A 158 4.60 -4.82 9.87
C LEU A 158 4.54 -5.23 11.35
N PHE A 159 5.06 -4.39 12.24
CA PHE A 159 5.03 -4.65 13.67
C PHE A 159 3.60 -4.71 14.21
N GLY A 160 2.74 -3.81 13.78
CA GLY A 160 1.35 -3.76 14.18
C GLY A 160 0.58 -5.03 13.78
N ARG A 161 0.81 -5.54 12.57
CA ARG A 161 0.22 -6.80 12.08
C ARG A 161 0.76 -8.02 12.80
N ALA A 162 2.04 -8.00 13.17
CA ALA A 162 2.69 -9.05 13.94
C ALA A 162 2.31 -9.03 15.44
N GLY A 163 1.55 -8.02 15.90
CA GLY A 163 1.18 -7.88 17.31
C GLY A 163 2.31 -7.34 18.19
N LEU A 164 3.41 -6.89 17.61
CA LEU A 164 4.58 -6.35 18.30
C LEU A 164 4.37 -4.85 18.59
N VAL A 165 3.33 -4.54 19.35
CA VAL A 165 2.88 -3.16 19.57
C VAL A 165 3.94 -2.32 20.31
N ASP A 166 4.61 -2.90 21.32
CA ASP A 166 5.67 -2.20 22.05
C ASP A 166 6.90 -1.91 21.16
N THR A 167 7.27 -2.84 20.29
CA THR A 167 8.32 -2.63 19.28
C THR A 167 7.93 -1.54 18.29
N ALA A 168 6.68 -1.54 17.80
CA ALA A 168 6.18 -0.49 16.90
C ALA A 168 6.24 0.89 17.57
N PHE A 169 5.87 0.95 18.85
CA PHE A 169 5.86 2.17 19.63
C PHE A 169 7.28 2.73 19.82
N GLU A 170 8.22 1.90 20.26
CA GLU A 170 9.62 2.30 20.42
C GLU A 170 10.26 2.69 19.09
N PHE A 171 9.89 2.01 18.00
CA PHE A 171 10.34 2.37 16.66
C PHE A 171 9.85 3.77 16.24
N ILE A 172 8.58 4.10 16.49
CA ILE A 172 8.03 5.44 16.21
C ILE A 172 8.77 6.53 17.00
N LYS A 173 9.11 6.28 18.27
CA LYS A 173 9.84 7.24 19.11
C LYS A 173 11.24 7.52 18.60
N ASN A 174 11.89 6.52 18.00
CA ASN A 174 13.24 6.63 17.47
C ASN A 174 13.28 7.11 16.01
N MET A 175 12.13 7.45 15.41
CA MET A 175 12.10 8.04 14.07
C MET A 175 12.82 9.40 14.07
N PRO A 176 13.75 9.65 13.14
CA PRO A 176 14.41 10.95 12.99
C PRO A 176 13.49 11.99 12.32
N ILE A 177 12.33 11.57 11.82
CA ILE A 177 11.30 12.38 11.17
C ILE A 177 9.97 12.20 11.90
N ALA A 178 9.13 13.25 11.92
CA ALA A 178 7.83 13.18 12.58
C ALA A 178 6.90 12.16 11.88
N PRO A 179 6.20 11.28 12.63
CA PRO A 179 5.25 10.35 12.04
C PRO A 179 4.02 11.09 11.51
N ASN A 180 3.57 10.74 10.30
CA ASN A 180 2.37 11.32 9.69
C ASN A 180 1.08 10.61 10.15
N SER A 181 -0.07 11.12 9.69
CA SER A 181 -1.39 10.55 10.02
C SER A 181 -1.55 9.07 9.65
N VAL A 182 -0.88 8.58 8.61
CA VAL A 182 -0.98 7.18 8.15
C VAL A 182 -0.28 6.25 9.13
N ILE A 183 0.94 6.60 9.55
CA ILE A 183 1.70 5.84 10.55
C ILE A 183 0.95 5.80 11.88
N LEU A 184 0.48 6.96 12.34
CA LEU A 184 -0.26 7.09 13.59
C LEU A 184 -1.55 6.27 13.59
N ARG A 185 -2.31 6.31 12.50
CA ARG A 185 -3.53 5.48 12.34
C ARG A 185 -3.20 3.99 12.30
N SER A 186 -2.16 3.58 11.57
CA SER A 186 -1.75 2.17 11.49
C SER A 186 -1.36 1.65 12.87
N PHE A 187 -0.52 2.39 13.59
CA PHE A 187 -0.11 2.06 14.95
C PHE A 187 -1.30 1.98 15.93
N LEU A 188 -2.13 3.02 16.01
CA LEU A 188 -3.29 3.03 16.92
C LEU A 188 -4.31 1.95 16.57
N GLY A 189 -4.50 1.66 15.28
CA GLY A 189 -5.31 0.54 14.81
C GLY A 189 -4.76 -0.82 15.27
N ALA A 190 -3.44 -1.01 15.22
CA ALA A 190 -2.78 -2.20 15.73
C ALA A 190 -2.89 -2.33 17.26
N CYS A 191 -2.76 -1.23 18.00
CA CYS A 191 -2.95 -1.21 19.45
C CYS A 191 -4.35 -1.69 19.83
N ARG A 192 -5.38 -1.19 19.12
CA ARG A 192 -6.77 -1.60 19.31
C ARG A 192 -6.96 -3.09 19.05
N LYS A 193 -6.35 -3.61 17.98
CA LYS A 193 -6.51 -5.01 17.57
C LYS A 193 -5.85 -5.99 18.55
N ASN A 194 -4.65 -5.67 19.03
CA ASN A 194 -3.83 -6.63 19.76
C ASN A 194 -3.92 -6.49 21.30
N GLY A 195 -4.62 -5.48 21.81
CA GLY A 195 -4.77 -5.25 23.24
C GLY A 195 -3.51 -4.69 23.91
N LYS A 196 -3.67 -4.26 25.18
CA LYS A 196 -2.79 -3.39 25.99
C LYS A 196 -1.36 -3.14 25.45
N ILE A 197 -1.12 -1.88 25.11
CA ILE A 197 0.23 -1.31 25.00
C ILE A 197 0.79 -1.20 26.43
N THR A 198 2.04 -1.62 26.66
CA THR A 198 2.70 -1.43 27.96
C THR A 198 3.34 -0.04 28.11
N ALA A 199 3.09 0.84 27.13
CA ALA A 199 3.63 2.19 27.07
C ALA A 199 3.28 2.97 28.34
N VAL A 200 4.29 3.69 28.84
CA VAL A 200 4.19 4.58 29.99
C VAL A 200 3.00 5.50 29.78
N ASP A 201 2.08 5.48 30.75
CA ASP A 201 0.86 6.29 30.75
C ASP A 201 1.17 7.74 30.34
N GLY A 202 0.66 8.16 29.17
CA GLY A 202 0.82 9.53 28.66
C GLY A 202 1.43 9.62 27.26
N GLU A 203 2.33 8.73 26.87
CA GLU A 203 2.99 8.84 25.54
C GLU A 203 2.04 8.42 24.40
N LEU A 204 1.23 7.38 24.59
CA LEU A 204 0.14 7.02 23.67
C LEU A 204 -0.82 8.19 23.43
N TYR A 205 -1.13 8.93 24.49
CA TYR A 205 -2.00 10.08 24.43
C TYR A 205 -1.39 11.24 23.63
N GLN A 206 -0.06 11.39 23.64
CA GLN A 206 0.62 12.34 22.76
C GLN A 206 0.51 11.95 21.29
N LEU A 207 0.65 10.65 20.95
CA LEU A 207 0.45 10.18 19.58
C LEU A 207 -0.98 10.38 19.08
N MET A 208 -1.98 10.15 19.95
CA MET A 208 -3.38 10.46 19.65
C MET A 208 -3.58 11.95 19.39
N LYS A 209 -3.04 12.83 20.24
CA LYS A 209 -3.10 14.28 20.02
C LYS A 209 -2.40 14.72 18.74
N LEU A 210 -1.26 14.11 18.41
CA LEU A 210 -0.55 14.38 17.17
C LEU A 210 -1.42 14.03 15.95
N LEU A 211 -2.08 12.87 15.96
CA LEU A 211 -2.99 12.47 14.88
C LEU A 211 -4.14 13.47 14.70
N LEU A 212 -4.75 13.95 15.79
CA LEU A 212 -5.83 14.93 15.74
C LEU A 212 -5.37 16.32 15.27
N ARG A 213 -4.07 16.63 15.40
CA ARG A 213 -3.48 17.88 14.89
C ARG A 213 -3.14 17.78 13.39
N GLU A 214 -2.66 16.63 12.94
CA GLU A 214 -2.33 16.37 11.53
C GLU A 214 -3.59 16.38 10.65
N GLU A 215 -4.68 15.78 11.12
CA GLU A 215 -5.94 15.66 10.37
C GLU A 215 -7.14 16.06 11.27
N PRO A 216 -7.29 17.36 11.56
CA PRO A 216 -8.29 17.83 12.53
C PRO A 216 -9.71 17.62 12.05
N ASP A 217 -9.97 17.55 10.75
CA ASP A 217 -11.32 17.46 10.18
C ASP A 217 -11.76 16.02 9.87
N LEU A 218 -10.88 15.04 10.10
CA LEU A 218 -11.20 13.63 9.86
C LEU A 218 -11.85 13.01 11.12
N GLY A 219 -13.18 12.95 11.14
CA GLY A 219 -13.95 12.37 12.26
C GLY A 219 -13.55 10.94 12.65
N ALA A 220 -13.07 10.14 11.69
CA ALA A 220 -12.57 8.79 11.96
C ALA A 220 -11.40 8.76 12.96
N ASN A 221 -10.56 9.80 12.98
CA ASN A 221 -9.44 9.90 13.91
C ASN A 221 -9.90 10.15 15.35
N TYR A 222 -10.97 10.92 15.54
CA TYR A 222 -11.60 11.14 16.84
C TYR A 222 -12.24 9.86 17.37
N VAL A 223 -12.91 9.10 16.50
CA VAL A 223 -13.48 7.78 16.86
C VAL A 223 -12.38 6.81 17.26
N LEU A 224 -11.29 6.73 16.50
CA LEU A 224 -10.14 5.89 16.85
C LEU A 224 -9.55 6.30 18.20
N ALA A 225 -9.34 7.60 18.42
CA ALA A 225 -8.81 8.13 19.67
C ALA A 225 -9.74 7.84 20.87
N ALA A 226 -11.05 8.00 20.72
CA ALA A 226 -12.02 7.73 21.79
C ALA A 226 -12.03 6.24 22.17
N ASN A 227 -12.02 5.35 21.18
CA ASN A 227 -11.92 3.90 21.41
C ASN A 227 -10.63 3.52 22.14
N MET A 228 -9.50 4.14 21.78
CA MET A 228 -8.23 3.93 22.47
C MET A 228 -8.28 4.40 23.93
N SER A 229 -8.85 5.58 24.21
CA SER A 229 -9.06 6.08 25.57
C SER A 229 -9.93 5.13 26.40
N ALA A 230 -11.03 4.64 25.83
CA ALA A 230 -11.92 3.68 26.49
C ALA A 230 -11.20 2.36 26.82
N SER A 231 -10.39 1.84 25.89
CA SER A 231 -9.58 0.62 26.12
C SER A 231 -8.50 0.76 27.20
N SER A 232 -8.16 2.00 27.57
CA SER A 232 -7.23 2.32 28.65
C SER A 232 -7.93 2.83 29.92
N ASP A 233 -9.22 2.53 30.08
CA ASP A 233 -10.09 2.94 31.20
C ASP A 233 -10.25 4.46 31.40
N LYS A 234 -9.90 5.27 30.40
CA LYS A 234 -10.02 6.74 30.40
C LYS A 234 -11.35 7.19 29.77
N TRP A 235 -12.46 6.73 30.37
CA TRP A 235 -13.82 6.96 29.87
C TRP A 235 -14.21 8.44 29.75
N SER A 236 -13.72 9.30 30.66
CA SER A 236 -13.95 10.75 30.58
C SER A 236 -13.37 11.36 29.31
N ASP A 237 -12.17 10.94 28.91
CA ASP A 237 -11.50 11.47 27.73
C ASP A 237 -12.12 10.92 26.45
N ALA A 238 -12.59 9.66 26.47
CA ALA A 238 -13.38 9.09 25.38
C ALA A 238 -14.67 9.90 25.14
N ALA A 239 -15.41 10.25 26.20
CA ALA A 239 -16.62 11.05 26.11
C ALA A 239 -16.36 12.46 25.54
N LYS A 240 -15.28 13.14 25.96
CA LYS A 240 -14.88 14.45 25.41
C LYS A 240 -14.59 14.36 23.91
N LEU A 241 -13.83 13.35 23.49
CA LEU A 241 -13.49 13.14 22.08
C LEU A 241 -14.73 12.89 21.22
N HIS A 242 -15.70 12.12 21.73
CA HIS A 242 -16.99 11.95 21.06
C HIS A 242 -17.80 13.25 21.00
N GLY A 243 -17.83 14.04 22.08
CA GLY A 243 -18.46 15.35 22.11
C GLY A 243 -17.91 16.29 21.03
N SER A 244 -16.58 16.33 20.88
CA SER A 244 -15.90 17.15 19.85
C SER A 244 -16.29 16.78 18.42
N ILE A 245 -16.70 15.54 18.13
CA ILE A 245 -17.20 15.15 16.80
C ILE A 245 -18.50 15.89 16.48
N SER A 246 -19.43 15.91 17.44
CA SER A 246 -20.74 16.57 17.31
C SER A 246 -20.60 18.08 17.29
N GLU A 247 -19.81 18.67 18.19
CA GLU A 247 -19.58 20.12 18.28
C GLU A 247 -18.97 20.69 16.99
N ARG A 248 -18.10 19.92 16.33
CA ARG A 248 -17.40 20.34 15.11
C ARG A 248 -18.09 19.90 13.82
N GLY A 249 -19.25 19.22 13.92
CA GLY A 249 -20.01 18.75 12.76
C GLY A 249 -19.24 17.76 11.88
N LEU A 250 -18.31 16.98 12.45
CA LEU A 250 -17.48 16.06 11.68
C LEU A 250 -18.31 14.87 11.20
N LYS A 251 -18.10 14.44 9.95
CA LYS A 251 -18.78 13.25 9.41
C LYS A 251 -18.38 12.00 10.18
N LYS A 252 -19.33 11.38 10.87
CA LYS A 252 -19.19 10.04 11.47
C LYS A 252 -19.16 9.04 10.31
N VAL A 253 -18.00 8.47 10.00
CA VAL A 253 -17.91 7.42 8.98
C VAL A 253 -18.48 6.14 9.60
N ALA A 254 -19.78 5.90 9.38
CA ALA A 254 -20.36 4.59 9.64
C ALA A 254 -19.76 3.61 8.61
N GLY A 255 -19.32 2.43 9.07
CA GLY A 255 -18.95 1.36 8.16
C GLY A 255 -20.19 0.92 7.39
N CYS A 256 -20.31 1.28 6.11
CA CYS A 256 -21.34 0.74 5.24
C CYS A 256 -20.78 -0.47 4.51
N SER A 257 -21.38 -1.64 4.71
CA SER A 257 -21.15 -2.81 3.88
C SER A 257 -22.28 -2.91 2.85
N TRP A 258 -21.94 -3.19 1.60
CA TRP A 258 -22.93 -3.42 0.55
C TRP A 258 -23.15 -4.93 0.44
N VAL A 259 -24.40 -5.37 0.55
CA VAL A 259 -24.76 -6.78 0.33
C VAL A 259 -25.68 -6.85 -0.87
N GLU A 260 -25.35 -7.71 -1.83
CA GLU A 260 -26.19 -7.96 -2.98
C GLU A 260 -27.19 -9.07 -2.65
N VAL A 261 -28.48 -8.72 -2.55
CA VAL A 261 -29.56 -9.66 -2.28
C VAL A 261 -30.48 -9.69 -3.49
N HIS A 262 -30.56 -10.84 -4.17
CA HIS A 262 -31.38 -11.05 -5.36
C HIS A 262 -31.16 -9.99 -6.48
N GLY A 263 -29.90 -9.66 -6.76
CA GLY A 263 -29.53 -8.74 -7.83
C GLY A 263 -29.82 -7.26 -7.54
N ARG A 264 -30.03 -6.90 -6.27
CA ARG A 264 -30.09 -5.51 -5.81
C ARG A 264 -29.04 -5.28 -4.73
N SER A 265 -28.22 -4.26 -4.91
CA SER A 265 -27.30 -3.79 -3.88
C SER A 265 -28.08 -3.11 -2.76
N VAL A 266 -27.97 -3.63 -1.54
CA VAL A 266 -28.57 -3.04 -0.34
C VAL A 266 -27.45 -2.51 0.56
N GLU A 267 -27.57 -1.24 0.96
CA GLU A 267 -26.67 -0.61 1.94
C GLU A 267 -27.00 -1.16 3.33
N TRP A 268 -26.08 -1.94 3.92
CA TRP A 268 -26.16 -2.32 5.32
C TRP A 268 -25.39 -1.28 6.16
N LYS A 269 -26.14 -0.56 7.00
CA LYS A 269 -25.58 0.24 8.10
C LYS A 269 -25.65 -0.61 9.36
N GLU A 270 -24.51 -0.92 9.96
CA GLU A 270 -24.47 -1.44 11.32
C GLU A 270 -25.14 -0.40 12.23
N MET A 271 -26.33 -0.72 12.75
CA MET A 271 -26.93 0.05 13.82
C MET A 271 -26.08 -0.17 15.07
N GLU A 272 -25.43 0.88 15.56
CA GLU A 272 -24.93 0.92 16.94
C GLU A 272 -26.12 0.62 17.85
N ILE A 273 -26.12 -0.54 18.50
CA ILE A 273 -27.06 -0.84 19.59
C ILE A 273 -26.64 0.08 20.73
N GLY A 274 -27.37 1.20 20.86
CA GLY A 274 -27.22 2.12 21.98
C GLY A 274 -27.61 1.44 23.29
N GLY A 275 -26.68 1.48 24.25
CA GLY A 275 -26.91 1.30 25.68
C GLY A 275 -26.29 2.47 26.42
#